data_AF-A0A940AQH1-F1
#
_entry.id   AF-A0A940AQH1-F1
#
_cell.length_a   1.000
_cell.length_b   1.000
_cell.length_c   1.000
_cell.angle_alpha   90.00
_cell.angle_beta   90.00
_cell.angle_gamma   90.00
#
_symmetry.space_group_name_H-M   'P 1'
#
loop_
_entity.id
_entity.type
_entity.pdbx_description
1 polymer ?
#
loop_
_entity_poly.entity_id
_entity_poly.type
_entity_poly.pdbx_seq_one_letter_code
_entity_poly.pdbx_strand_id
1 'polypeptide(L)'
;MPKYTLSDISKGMKVYKEQLSEIHDIWIILYKPKNSNMKEDGFIGFIGTEPNAESDALYSEDNIITPVYNDSIENEEDIFYDE
;
A
#
# COMPACT_ATOMS: atom_id res chain seq x y z
N MET A 1 5.19 12.77 -7.86
CA MET A 1 6.08 12.33 -6.75
C MET A 1 6.98 11.21 -7.28
N PRO A 2 8.21 11.03 -6.78
CA PRO A 2 9.01 9.86 -7.13
C PRO A 2 8.29 8.61 -6.61
N LYS A 3 8.14 7.64 -7.49
CA LYS A 3 7.52 6.36 -7.17
C LYS A 3 8.60 5.41 -6.63
N TYR A 4 8.21 4.53 -5.72
CA TYR A 4 9.10 3.57 -5.08
C TYR A 4 8.99 2.21 -5.74
N THR A 5 10.10 1.51 -5.80
CA THR A 5 10.12 0.09 -6.12
C THR A 5 10.08 -0.74 -4.83
N LEU A 6 9.86 -2.06 -4.96
CA LEU A 6 9.87 -2.98 -3.81
C LEU A 6 11.19 -2.90 -3.01
N SER A 7 12.30 -2.61 -3.68
CA SER A 7 13.62 -2.48 -3.06
C SER A 7 13.81 -1.18 -2.28
N ASP A 8 13.02 -0.15 -2.59
CA ASP A 8 13.11 1.15 -1.93
C ASP A 8 12.27 1.23 -0.65
N ILE A 9 11.28 0.35 -0.52
CA ILE A 9 10.36 0.36 0.62
C ILE A 9 10.81 -0.57 1.75
N SER A 10 10.49 -0.16 2.97
CA SER A 10 10.76 -0.97 4.17
C SER A 10 9.70 -0.73 5.24
N LYS A 11 9.48 -1.72 6.10
CA LYS A 11 8.57 -1.59 7.25
C LYS A 11 8.99 -0.41 8.13
N GLY A 12 8.03 0.42 8.53
CA GLY A 12 8.24 1.66 9.29
C GLY A 12 8.54 2.89 8.44
N MET A 13 8.62 2.77 7.12
CA MET A 13 8.81 3.91 6.22
C MET A 13 7.50 4.68 6.00
N LYS A 14 7.58 6.01 6.01
CA LYS A 14 6.45 6.88 5.67
C LYS A 14 6.36 7.03 4.16
N VAL A 15 5.18 6.76 3.61
CA VAL A 15 4.96 6.82 2.16
C VAL A 15 3.57 7.36 1.85
N TYR A 16 3.43 7.92 0.66
CA TYR A 16 2.12 8.18 0.07
C TYR A 16 1.69 6.98 -0.76
N LYS A 17 0.37 6.71 -0.80
CA LYS A 17 -0.19 5.63 -1.62
C LYS A 17 0.24 5.78 -3.09
N GLU A 18 0.28 7.00 -3.60
CA GLU A 18 0.70 7.30 -4.98
C GLU A 18 2.13 6.84 -5.29
N GLN A 19 3.01 6.83 -4.29
CA GLN A 19 4.40 6.39 -4.49
C GLN A 19 4.51 4.87 -4.62
N LEU A 20 3.52 4.10 -4.17
CA LEU A 20 3.51 2.64 -4.23
C LEU A 20 2.90 2.11 -5.53
N SER A 21 2.48 2.99 -6.45
CA SER A 21 1.75 2.65 -7.67
C SER A 21 2.51 1.76 -8.66
N GLU A 22 3.84 1.62 -8.53
CA GLU A 22 4.66 0.72 -9.39
C GLU A 22 4.98 -0.62 -8.73
N ILE A 23 4.46 -0.83 -7.51
CA ILE A 23 4.62 -2.11 -6.82
C ILE A 23 3.37 -2.92 -7.09
N HIS A 24 3.52 -3.94 -7.92
CA HIS A 24 2.43 -4.82 -8.33
C HIS A 24 2.53 -6.20 -7.67
N ASP A 25 1.41 -6.91 -7.58
CA ASP A 25 1.29 -8.27 -7.00
C ASP A 25 1.79 -8.41 -5.56
N ILE A 26 1.85 -7.28 -4.83
CA ILE A 26 2.32 -7.21 -3.45
C ILE A 26 1.28 -6.45 -2.63
N TRP A 27 0.88 -7.06 -1.53
CA TRP A 27 0.11 -6.44 -0.47
C TRP A 27 1.00 -5.55 0.37
N ILE A 28 0.67 -4.27 0.38
CA ILE A 28 1.28 -3.28 1.24
C ILE A 28 0.20 -2.74 2.16
N ILE A 29 0.37 -2.89 3.47
CA ILE A 29 -0.55 -2.30 4.44
C ILE A 29 0.10 -1.07 5.04
N LEU A 30 -0.54 0.07 4.86
CA LEU A 30 -0.18 1.29 5.54
C LEU A 30 -0.99 1.41 6.82
N TYR A 31 -0.34 1.80 7.90
CA TYR A 31 -1.01 2.15 9.14
C TYR A 31 -0.68 3.59 9.55
N LYS A 32 -1.69 4.30 10.04
CA LYS A 32 -1.60 5.67 10.48
C LYS A 32 -2.31 5.81 11.83
N PRO A 33 -1.61 6.18 12.91
CA PRO A 33 -2.30 6.47 14.17
C PRO A 33 -3.34 7.58 13.95
N LYS A 34 -4.56 7.42 14.46
CA LYS A 34 -5.64 8.41 14.29
C LYS A 34 -5.25 9.82 14.76
N ASN A 35 -4.41 9.91 15.78
CA ASN A 35 -3.89 11.16 16.34
C ASN A 35 -2.63 11.69 15.63
N SER A 36 -2.21 11.08 14.51
CA SER A 36 -1.00 11.48 13.81
C SER A 36 -1.26 12.65 12.87
N ASN A 37 -0.51 13.75 13.06
CA ASN A 37 -0.56 14.93 12.20
C ASN A 37 0.33 14.81 10.95
N MET A 38 0.67 13.58 10.55
CA MET A 38 1.50 13.34 9.37
C MET A 38 0.75 13.64 8.07
N LYS A 39 1.47 14.17 7.09
CA LYS A 39 0.90 14.53 5.79
C LYS A 39 0.79 13.33 4.87
N GLU A 40 1.63 12.32 5.10
CA GLU A 40 1.67 11.05 4.40
C GLU A 40 0.42 10.20 4.69
N ASP A 41 0.12 9.27 3.78
CA ASP A 41 -0.99 8.32 3.92
C ASP A 41 -0.77 7.37 5.10
N GLY A 42 0.48 6.95 5.33
CA GLY A 42 0.80 6.14 6.50
C GLY A 42 2.23 5.64 6.54
N PHE A 43 2.49 4.81 7.53
CA PHE A 43 3.72 4.02 7.64
C PHE A 43 3.48 2.63 7.06
N ILE A 44 4.47 2.08 6.37
CA ILE A 44 4.41 0.70 5.91
C ILE A 44 4.46 -0.24 7.12
N GLY A 45 3.35 -0.92 7.40
CA GLY A 45 3.26 -1.93 8.46
C GLY A 45 3.53 -3.33 7.94
N PHE A 46 3.13 -3.61 6.69
CA PHE A 46 3.25 -4.92 6.08
C PHE A 46 3.66 -4.81 4.61
N ILE A 47 4.48 -5.75 4.16
CA ILE A 47 4.86 -5.98 2.77
C ILE A 47 4.88 -7.49 2.55
N GLY A 48 4.06 -8.01 1.65
CA GLY A 48 4.05 -9.43 1.34
C GLY A 48 3.21 -9.76 0.13
N THR A 49 3.38 -10.94 -0.44
CA THR A 49 2.55 -11.43 -1.57
C THR A 49 1.13 -11.80 -1.14
N GLU A 50 0.90 -11.99 0.16
CA GLU A 50 -0.39 -12.38 0.72
C GLU A 50 -0.55 -11.81 2.14
N PRO A 51 -1.77 -11.40 2.54
CA PRO A 51 -2.05 -11.01 3.92
C PRO A 51 -1.91 -12.23 4.84
N ASN A 52 -1.23 -12.04 5.96
CA ASN A 52 -0.98 -13.07 6.96
C ASN A 52 -1.27 -12.56 8.39
N ALA A 53 -0.96 -13.36 9.40
CA ALA A 53 -1.19 -12.98 10.80
C ALA A 53 -0.42 -11.71 11.25
N GLU A 54 0.71 -11.38 10.62
CA GLU A 54 1.44 -10.12 10.89
C GLU A 54 0.62 -8.93 10.39
N SER A 55 -0.01 -9.09 9.23
CA SER A 55 -0.87 -8.07 8.62
C SER A 55 -2.16 -7.86 9.44
N ASP A 56 -2.74 -8.94 9.97
CA ASP A 56 -3.95 -8.90 10.81
C ASP A 56 -3.71 -8.17 12.13
N ALA A 57 -2.55 -8.37 12.74
CA ALA A 57 -2.16 -7.69 13.98
C ALA A 57 -2.08 -6.14 13.83
N LEU A 58 -1.95 -5.62 12.62
CA LEU A 58 -1.96 -4.18 12.37
C LEU A 58 -3.34 -3.55 12.49
N TYR A 59 -4.41 -4.33 12.31
CA TYR A 59 -5.80 -3.89 12.40
C TYR A 59 -6.20 -3.67 13.87
N SER A 60 -5.69 -2.59 14.44
CA SER A 60 -6.04 -2.09 15.77
C SER A 60 -6.96 -0.87 15.67
N GLU A 61 -7.91 -0.72 16.59
CA GLU A 61 -8.92 0.37 16.56
C GLU A 61 -8.33 1.78 16.61
N ASP A 62 -7.11 1.95 17.13
CA ASP A 62 -6.41 3.24 17.23
C ASP A 62 -5.71 3.67 15.92
N ASN A 63 -5.62 2.76 14.94
CA ASN A 63 -4.95 3.00 13.67
C ASN A 63 -5.95 3.08 12.52
N ILE A 64 -5.69 4.00 11.60
CA ILE A 64 -6.27 4.04 10.27
C ILE A 64 -5.42 3.10 9.40
N ILE A 65 -6.05 2.06 8.87
CA ILE A 65 -5.39 1.08 8.03
C ILE A 65 -5.78 1.30 6.57
N THR A 66 -4.78 1.45 5.71
CA THR A 66 -4.95 1.64 4.27
C THR A 66 -4.25 0.50 3.55
N PRO A 67 -4.99 -0.55 3.13
CA PRO A 67 -4.44 -1.58 2.28
C PRO A 67 -4.19 -1.03 0.87
N VAL A 68 -3.03 -1.33 0.33
CA VAL A 68 -2.60 -0.99 -1.03
C VAL A 68 -2.21 -2.28 -1.72
N TYR A 69 -2.89 -2.57 -2.81
CA TYR A 69 -2.59 -3.69 -3.69
C TYR A 69 -2.81 -3.16 -5.10
N ASN A 70 -1.76 -3.18 -5.92
CA ASN A 70 -1.89 -2.89 -7.34
C ASN A 70 -1.76 -4.22 -8.07
N ASP A 71 -2.77 -4.55 -8.85
CA ASP A 71 -2.74 -5.76 -9.65
C ASP A 71 -1.85 -5.52 -10.88
N SER A 72 -0.93 -6.45 -11.21
CA SER A 72 -0.14 -6.34 -12.45
C SER A 72 -1.02 -6.50 -13.69
N ILE A 73 -2.17 -7.17 -13.57
CA ILE A 73 -3.03 -7.55 -14.68
C ILE A 73 -3.90 -6.40 -15.17
N GLU A 74 -4.11 -5.34 -14.37
CA GLU A 74 -4.87 -4.15 -14.80
C GLU A 74 -4.12 -3.23 -15.79
N ASN A 75 -2.93 -3.63 -16.27
CA ASN A 75 -2.23 -2.95 -17.36
C ASN A 75 -2.45 -3.59 -18.74
N GLU A 76 -3.26 -4.64 -18.87
CA GLU A 76 -3.57 -5.29 -20.17
C GLU A 76 -5.04 -5.17 -20.62
N GLU A 77 -5.89 -4.37 -19.98
CA GLU A 77 -7.28 -4.19 -20.42
C GLU A 77 -7.64 -2.73 -20.71
N ASP A 78 -6.88 -2.11 -21.61
CA ASP A 78 -7.40 -1.06 -22.51
C ASP A 78 -8.37 -1.73 -23.53
N ILE A 79 -9.38 -2.46 -23.02
CA ILE A 79 -10.49 -2.95 -23.84
C ILE A 79 -11.44 -1.79 -24.05
N PHE A 80 -11.14 -0.97 -25.07
CA PHE A 80 -12.12 -0.09 -25.69
C PHE A 80 -13.32 -0.94 -26.14
N TYR A 81 -14.42 -0.90 -25.39
CA TYR A 81 -15.74 -1.17 -25.97
C TYR A 81 -16.16 0.07 -26.75
N ASP A 82 -15.85 0.08 -28.05
CA ASP A 82 -16.52 0.96 -29.01
C ASP A 82 -17.92 0.35 -29.24
N GLU A 83 -18.98 1.05 -28.82
CA GLU A 83 -20.38 0.72 -29.14
C GLU A 83 -20.79 1.34 -30.48
#